data_AF-A0A5N1L2M3-F1
#
_entry.id   AF-A0A5N1L2M3-F1
#
_cell.length_a   1.000
_cell.length_b   1.000
_cell.length_c   1.000
_cell.angle_alpha   90.00
_cell.angle_beta   90.00
_cell.angle_gamma   90.00
#
_symmetry.space_group_name_H-M   'P 1'
#
loop_
_entity.id
_entity.type
_entity.pdbx_description
1 polymer ?
#
loop_
_entity_poly.entity_id
_entity_poly.type
_entity_poly.pdbx_seq_one_letter_code
_entity_poly.pdbx_strand_id
1 'polypeptide(L)'
;MLHSWVGRVVAICGLLGLLFALMVGFGTATPDPALGDYPGGDAMAEDHERYVGESIQVTGTVVGTDPVEIAVEYEYAANGERHSGTLAITVQNVETAVTEGDSLQVYGTLGPDRTITAENSVSVPAMNYAAMYLVSALAGLWTLGRLVRGWRVNWQTGALCRRDEPLRPIQALLTRVQEVRA
;
A
#
# COMPACT_ATOMS: atom_id res chain seq x y z
N MET A 1 12.60 -27.20 23.23
CA MET A 1 13.16 -27.24 21.85
C MET A 1 13.37 -25.86 21.20
N LEU A 2 12.75 -24.78 21.69
CA LEU A 2 13.05 -23.38 21.28
C LEU A 2 14.22 -22.71 22.04
N HIS A 3 14.94 -23.48 22.85
CA HIS A 3 15.98 -22.96 23.76
C HIS A 3 17.38 -22.94 23.12
N SER A 4 17.60 -23.70 22.04
CA SER A 4 18.84 -23.66 21.25
C SER A 4 18.69 -22.75 20.04
N TRP A 5 19.77 -22.09 19.65
CA TRP A 5 19.81 -21.19 18.47
C TRP A 5 19.35 -21.89 17.19
N VAL A 6 19.76 -23.16 16.99
CA VAL A 6 19.33 -23.99 15.86
C VAL A 6 17.81 -24.22 15.87
N GLY A 7 17.22 -24.51 17.02
CA GLY A 7 15.76 -24.70 17.13
C GLY A 7 14.97 -23.43 16.79
N ARG A 8 15.52 -22.24 17.11
CA ARG A 8 14.93 -20.96 16.74
C ARG A 8 15.01 -20.70 15.24
N VAL A 9 16.16 -20.96 14.61
CA VAL A 9 16.33 -20.78 13.16
C VAL A 9 15.39 -21.69 12.40
N VAL A 10 15.29 -22.97 12.78
CA VAL A 10 14.36 -23.91 12.14
C VAL A 10 12.90 -23.47 12.30
N ALA A 11 12.51 -23.02 13.50
CA ALA A 11 11.16 -22.51 13.73
C ALA A 11 10.85 -21.26 12.90
N ILE A 12 11.80 -20.33 12.79
CA ILE A 12 11.66 -19.11 11.97
C ILE A 12 11.54 -19.49 10.48
N CYS A 13 12.42 -20.35 9.97
CA CYS A 13 12.34 -20.81 8.58
C CYS A 13 11.02 -21.53 8.28
N GLY A 14 10.53 -22.37 9.21
CA GLY A 14 9.24 -23.04 9.08
C GLY A 14 8.07 -22.05 9.05
N LEU A 15 8.07 -21.06 9.94
CA LEU A 15 7.04 -20.00 9.96
C LEU A 15 7.08 -19.15 8.69
N LEU A 16 8.26 -18.79 8.19
CA LEU A 16 8.41 -18.03 6.94
C LEU A 16 7.96 -18.85 5.73
N GLY A 17 8.27 -20.15 5.69
CA GLY A 17 7.79 -21.05 4.64
C GLY A 17 6.26 -21.19 4.66
N LEU A 18 5.66 -21.34 5.85
CA LEU A 18 4.20 -21.38 6.00
C LEU A 18 3.57 -20.05 5.57
N LEU A 19 4.13 -18.91 6.00
CA LEU A 19 3.67 -17.59 5.60
C LEU A 19 3.74 -17.43 4.07
N PHE A 20 4.84 -17.83 3.45
CA PHE A 20 5.00 -17.79 2.00
C PHE A 20 3.95 -18.63 1.28
N ALA A 21 3.72 -19.86 1.74
CA ALA A 21 2.69 -20.74 1.18
C ALA A 21 1.28 -20.13 1.32
N LEU A 22 0.98 -19.49 2.46
CA LEU A 22 -0.29 -18.78 2.66
C LEU A 22 -0.42 -17.56 1.76
N MET A 23 0.64 -16.78 1.58
CA MET A 23 0.64 -15.63 0.67
C MET A 23 0.42 -16.05 -0.78
N VAL A 24 1.09 -17.11 -1.24
CA VAL A 24 0.90 -17.64 -2.60
C VAL A 24 -0.50 -18.22 -2.76
N GLY A 25 -0.97 -19.03 -1.80
CA GLY A 25 -2.31 -19.62 -1.86
C GLY A 25 -3.41 -18.57 -1.90
N PHE A 26 -3.31 -17.53 -1.05
CA PHE A 26 -4.25 -16.42 -1.06
C PHE A 26 -4.19 -15.63 -2.36
N GLY A 27 -2.99 -15.40 -2.92
CA GLY A 27 -2.83 -14.71 -4.21
C GLY A 27 -3.40 -15.47 -5.42
N THR A 28 -3.70 -16.77 -5.29
CA THR A 28 -4.36 -17.57 -6.34
C THR A 28 -5.87 -17.70 -6.17
N ALA A 29 -6.44 -17.15 -5.09
CA ALA A 29 -7.88 -17.20 -4.86
C ALA A 29 -8.60 -16.28 -5.88
N THR A 30 -9.69 -16.78 -6.44
CA THR A 30 -10.59 -15.96 -7.27
C THR A 30 -11.52 -15.15 -6.38
N PRO A 31 -11.92 -13.93 -6.78
CA PRO A 31 -12.88 -13.12 -6.02
C PRO A 31 -14.17 -13.90 -5.73
N ASP A 32 -14.65 -13.83 -4.50
CA ASP A 32 -15.91 -14.40 -4.05
C ASP A 32 -16.76 -13.35 -3.32
N PRO A 33 -17.79 -12.79 -3.98
CA PRO A 33 -18.68 -11.79 -3.38
C PRO A 33 -19.38 -12.29 -2.10
N ALA A 34 -19.57 -13.59 -1.91
CA ALA A 34 -20.18 -14.14 -0.70
C ALA A 34 -19.29 -13.98 0.54
N LEU A 35 -17.98 -13.80 0.34
CA LEU A 35 -17.00 -13.51 1.38
C LEU A 35 -16.68 -12.01 1.52
N GLY A 36 -17.35 -11.16 0.74
CA GLY A 36 -17.07 -9.72 0.66
C GLY A 36 -15.84 -9.37 -0.20
N ASP A 37 -15.35 -10.32 -1.00
CA ASP A 37 -14.26 -10.12 -1.95
C ASP A 37 -14.85 -9.90 -3.36
N TYR A 38 -14.97 -8.63 -3.74
CA TYR A 38 -15.63 -8.25 -4.98
C TYR A 38 -14.64 -8.17 -6.15
N PRO A 39 -15.05 -8.47 -7.38
CA PRO A 39 -14.20 -8.29 -8.55
C PRO A 39 -13.76 -6.82 -8.68
N GLY A 40 -12.45 -6.63 -8.87
CA GLY A 40 -11.81 -5.33 -9.04
C GLY A 40 -11.30 -5.07 -10.46
N GLY A 41 -10.45 -4.05 -10.61
CA GLY A 41 -9.92 -3.63 -11.91
C GLY A 41 -9.18 -4.72 -12.68
N ASP A 42 -8.41 -5.54 -11.98
CA ASP A 42 -7.65 -6.66 -12.56
C ASP A 42 -8.58 -7.71 -13.19
N ALA A 43 -9.62 -8.12 -12.45
CA ALA A 43 -10.59 -9.10 -12.91
C ALA A 43 -11.37 -8.60 -14.14
N MET A 44 -11.69 -7.31 -14.20
CA MET A 44 -12.34 -6.70 -15.38
C MET A 44 -11.41 -6.58 -16.58
N ALA A 45 -10.12 -6.31 -16.34
CA ALA A 45 -9.13 -6.22 -17.39
C ALA A 45 -8.79 -7.59 -17.98
N GLU A 46 -8.98 -8.67 -17.22
CA GLU A 46 -8.87 -10.05 -17.66
C GLU A 46 -10.11 -10.51 -18.45
N ASP A 47 -11.32 -10.38 -17.88
CA ASP A 47 -12.57 -10.83 -18.52
C ASP A 47 -13.77 -9.96 -18.10
N HIS A 48 -13.95 -8.82 -18.77
CA HIS A 48 -15.04 -7.87 -18.48
C HIS A 48 -16.44 -8.49 -18.60
N GLU A 49 -16.70 -9.24 -19.67
CA GLU A 49 -18.03 -9.76 -20.01
C GLU A 49 -18.55 -10.74 -18.96
N ARG A 50 -17.64 -11.46 -18.30
CA ARG A 50 -17.97 -12.39 -17.21
C ARG A 50 -18.65 -11.70 -16.03
N TYR A 51 -18.29 -10.45 -15.73
CA TYR A 51 -18.74 -9.74 -14.53
C TYR A 51 -19.85 -8.73 -14.80
N VAL A 52 -20.36 -8.63 -16.05
CA VAL A 52 -21.46 -7.72 -16.37
C VAL A 52 -22.72 -8.13 -15.60
N GLY A 53 -23.29 -7.17 -14.87
CA GLY A 53 -24.44 -7.37 -13.98
C GLY A 53 -24.07 -7.83 -12.56
N GLU A 54 -22.79 -8.06 -12.27
CA GLU A 54 -22.33 -8.37 -10.91
C GLU A 54 -21.96 -7.10 -10.11
N SER A 55 -21.99 -7.23 -8.78
CA SER A 55 -21.50 -6.20 -7.86
C SER A 55 -19.97 -6.26 -7.81
N ILE A 56 -19.35 -5.08 -7.88
CA ILE A 56 -17.92 -4.90 -8.05
C ILE A 56 -17.39 -3.82 -7.11
N GLN A 57 -16.09 -3.85 -6.85
CA GLN A 57 -15.41 -2.81 -6.10
C GLN A 57 -14.13 -2.40 -6.83
N VAL A 58 -14.06 -1.15 -7.27
CA VAL A 58 -12.89 -0.63 -7.98
C VAL A 58 -12.37 0.64 -7.34
N THR A 59 -11.06 0.82 -7.39
CA THR A 59 -10.40 2.06 -6.97
C THR A 59 -9.62 2.60 -8.16
N GLY A 60 -9.86 3.85 -8.51
CA GLY A 60 -9.18 4.52 -9.62
C GLY A 60 -8.92 6.00 -9.34
N THR A 61 -8.15 6.63 -10.22
CA THR A 61 -7.91 8.07 -10.18
C THR A 61 -8.91 8.78 -11.09
N VAL A 62 -9.57 9.82 -10.60
CA VAL A 62 -10.53 10.60 -11.40
C VAL A 62 -9.78 11.36 -12.50
N VAL A 63 -10.14 11.13 -13.76
CA VAL A 63 -9.57 11.79 -14.94
C VAL A 63 -10.57 12.71 -15.65
N GLY A 64 -11.86 12.56 -15.38
CA GLY A 64 -12.94 13.40 -15.88
C GLY A 64 -14.08 13.47 -14.88
N THR A 65 -14.86 14.55 -14.90
CA THR A 65 -15.93 14.83 -13.92
C THR A 65 -17.33 15.00 -14.50
N ASP A 66 -17.46 15.14 -15.83
CA ASP A 66 -18.76 15.21 -16.53
C ASP A 66 -18.70 14.57 -17.93
N PRO A 67 -18.96 13.25 -18.06
CA PRO A 67 -19.28 12.28 -17.00
C PRO A 67 -18.05 11.95 -16.12
N VAL A 68 -18.29 11.38 -14.93
CA VAL A 68 -17.18 10.95 -14.06
C VAL A 68 -16.47 9.77 -14.70
N GLU A 69 -15.19 9.95 -15.00
CA GLU A 69 -14.32 8.93 -15.56
C GLU A 69 -13.16 8.67 -14.60
N ILE A 70 -12.91 7.39 -14.32
CA ILE A 70 -11.79 6.95 -13.49
C ILE A 70 -10.81 6.11 -14.32
N ALA A 71 -9.53 6.37 -14.09
CA ALA A 71 -8.42 5.56 -14.55
C ALA A 71 -8.11 4.51 -13.47
N VAL A 72 -8.43 3.26 -13.77
CA VAL A 72 -8.14 2.10 -12.91
C VAL A 72 -6.87 1.43 -13.41
N GLU A 73 -5.83 1.44 -12.59
CA GLU A 73 -4.62 0.68 -12.88
C GLU A 73 -4.91 -0.80 -12.66
N TYR A 74 -4.42 -1.64 -13.58
CA TYR A 74 -4.52 -3.09 -13.46
C TYR A 74 -3.17 -3.75 -13.66
N GLU A 75 -2.96 -4.86 -12.96
CA GLU A 75 -1.84 -5.76 -13.13
C GLU A 75 -2.25 -7.20 -12.83
N TYR A 76 -2.34 -8.03 -13.87
CA TYR A 76 -2.62 -9.46 -13.73
C TYR A 76 -1.66 -10.30 -14.56
N ALA A 77 -1.56 -11.58 -14.23
CA ALA A 77 -0.76 -12.54 -14.97
C ALA A 77 -1.67 -13.63 -15.53
N ALA A 78 -1.76 -13.71 -16.86
CA ALA A 78 -2.55 -14.73 -17.56
C ALA A 78 -1.66 -15.44 -18.58
N ASN A 79 -1.82 -16.75 -18.73
CA ASN A 79 -1.10 -17.55 -19.73
C ASN A 79 0.44 -17.44 -19.70
N GLY A 80 1.02 -17.05 -18.55
CA GLY A 80 2.47 -16.87 -18.39
C GLY A 80 2.98 -15.48 -18.81
N GLU A 81 2.10 -14.57 -19.21
CA GLU A 81 2.42 -13.18 -19.52
C GLU A 81 1.87 -12.25 -18.43
N ARG A 82 2.60 -11.17 -18.13
CA ARG A 82 2.11 -10.11 -17.23
C ARG A 82 1.46 -9.02 -18.08
N HIS A 83 0.22 -8.72 -17.77
CA HIS A 83 -0.53 -7.63 -18.36
C HIS A 83 -0.64 -6.52 -17.32
N SER A 84 -0.16 -5.33 -17.68
CA SER A 84 -0.36 -4.15 -16.87
C SER A 84 -0.75 -2.97 -17.74
N GLY A 85 -1.54 -2.06 -17.18
CA GLY A 85 -2.02 -0.90 -17.90
C GLY A 85 -3.02 -0.11 -17.09
N THR A 86 -3.73 0.76 -17.81
CA THR A 86 -4.76 1.61 -17.22
C THR A 86 -6.04 1.43 -18.02
N LEU A 87 -7.14 1.20 -17.31
CA LEU A 87 -8.46 1.03 -17.84
C LEU A 87 -9.29 2.27 -17.51
N ALA A 88 -9.80 2.95 -18.53
CA ALA A 88 -10.77 4.02 -18.34
C ALA A 88 -12.16 3.42 -18.13
N ILE A 89 -12.83 3.84 -17.04
CA ILE A 89 -14.16 3.37 -16.65
C ILE A 89 -15.04 4.58 -16.38
N THR A 90 -16.25 4.58 -16.94
CA THR A 90 -17.24 5.63 -16.68
C THR A 90 -18.10 5.26 -15.49
N VAL A 91 -18.20 6.15 -14.50
CA VAL A 91 -18.98 5.94 -13.29
C VAL A 91 -20.22 6.83 -13.32
N GLN A 92 -21.38 6.22 -13.17
CA GLN A 92 -22.67 6.89 -13.09
C GLN A 92 -23.15 6.94 -11.63
N ASN A 93 -24.04 7.89 -11.35
CA ASN A 93 -24.66 8.07 -10.02
C ASN A 93 -23.65 8.35 -8.89
N VAL A 94 -22.60 9.12 -9.17
CA VAL A 94 -21.65 9.55 -8.14
C VAL A 94 -22.28 10.70 -7.34
N GLU A 95 -22.69 10.43 -6.11
CA GLU A 95 -23.30 11.44 -5.22
C GLU A 95 -22.27 12.40 -4.61
N THR A 96 -21.00 11.97 -4.54
CA THR A 96 -19.90 12.74 -3.95
C THR A 96 -19.28 13.69 -4.98
N ALA A 97 -19.03 14.95 -4.61
CA ALA A 97 -18.26 15.86 -5.45
C ALA A 97 -16.81 15.35 -5.58
N VAL A 98 -16.38 15.10 -6.81
CA VAL A 98 -15.04 14.60 -7.14
C VAL A 98 -14.26 15.65 -7.93
N THR A 99 -12.95 15.71 -7.71
CA THR A 99 -12.03 16.55 -8.50
C THR A 99 -11.09 15.65 -9.29
N GLU A 100 -10.64 16.13 -10.46
CA GLU A 100 -9.58 15.46 -11.21
C GLU A 100 -8.32 15.25 -10.34
N GLY A 101 -7.76 14.05 -10.41
CA GLY A 101 -6.63 13.62 -9.59
C GLY A 101 -6.99 13.04 -8.22
N ASP A 102 -8.25 13.14 -7.78
CA ASP A 102 -8.70 12.45 -6.58
C ASP A 102 -8.75 10.94 -6.79
N SER A 103 -8.54 10.17 -5.73
CA SER A 103 -8.71 8.73 -5.75
C SER A 103 -10.14 8.39 -5.39
N LEU A 104 -10.88 7.76 -6.29
CA LEU A 104 -12.27 7.37 -6.11
C LEU A 104 -12.37 5.86 -5.95
N GLN A 105 -12.90 5.42 -4.82
CA GLN A 105 -13.31 4.04 -4.61
C GLN A 105 -14.81 3.93 -4.85
N VAL A 106 -15.21 3.04 -5.76
CA VAL A 106 -16.59 2.84 -6.19
C VAL A 106 -17.01 1.43 -5.87
N TYR A 107 -18.15 1.31 -5.21
CA TYR A 107 -18.90 0.07 -5.07
C TYR A 107 -20.21 0.19 -5.84
N GLY A 108 -20.51 -0.79 -6.68
CA GLY A 108 -21.70 -0.74 -7.51
C GLY A 108 -21.84 -1.93 -8.43
N THR A 109 -22.73 -1.82 -9.41
CA THR A 109 -22.97 -2.87 -10.40
C THR A 109 -22.28 -2.54 -11.72
N LEU A 110 -21.57 -3.52 -12.29
CA LEU A 110 -20.92 -3.39 -13.59
C LEU A 110 -21.97 -3.47 -14.71
N GLY A 111 -22.07 -2.42 -15.51
CA GLY A 111 -22.88 -2.37 -16.72
C GLY A 111 -22.10 -2.75 -17.98
N PRO A 112 -22.79 -2.84 -19.13
CA PRO A 112 -22.12 -2.98 -20.43
C PRO A 112 -21.25 -1.76 -20.74
N ASP A 113 -20.31 -1.92 -21.67
CA ASP A 113 -19.42 -0.85 -22.16
C ASP A 113 -18.54 -0.21 -21.08
N ARG A 114 -18.12 -0.98 -20.06
CA ARG A 114 -17.26 -0.49 -18.95
C ARG A 114 -17.88 0.69 -18.20
N THR A 115 -19.19 0.62 -18.00
CA THR A 115 -19.92 1.56 -17.16
C THR A 115 -20.15 0.96 -15.79
N ILE A 116 -20.06 1.77 -14.73
CA ILE A 116 -20.39 1.33 -13.37
C ILE A 116 -21.54 2.21 -12.87
N THR A 117 -22.62 1.57 -12.43
CA THR A 117 -23.66 2.27 -11.67
C THR A 117 -23.26 2.24 -10.19
N ALA A 118 -22.81 3.38 -9.66
CA ALA A 118 -22.38 3.48 -8.28
C ALA A 118 -23.57 3.34 -7.32
N GLU A 119 -23.45 2.42 -6.37
CA GLU A 119 -24.33 2.30 -5.20
C GLU A 119 -23.73 3.03 -4.00
N ASN A 120 -22.41 3.02 -3.89
CA ASN A 120 -21.65 3.77 -2.91
C ASN A 120 -20.35 4.27 -3.54
N SER A 121 -19.97 5.51 -3.22
CA SER A 121 -18.71 6.08 -3.70
C SER A 121 -18.02 6.84 -2.57
N VAL A 122 -16.72 6.60 -2.43
CA VAL A 122 -15.87 7.27 -1.46
C VAL A 122 -14.73 7.95 -2.21
N SER A 123 -14.68 9.28 -2.14
CA SER A 123 -13.58 10.07 -2.67
C SER A 123 -12.52 10.31 -1.61
N VAL A 124 -11.26 10.01 -1.94
CA VAL A 124 -10.08 10.30 -1.14
C VAL A 124 -9.29 11.41 -1.84
N PRO A 125 -9.27 12.63 -1.26
CA PRO A 125 -8.52 13.74 -1.83
C PRO A 125 -7.02 13.43 -1.95
N ALA A 126 -6.42 13.77 -3.09
CA ALA A 126 -4.99 13.53 -3.34
C ALA A 126 -4.07 14.14 -2.25
N MET A 127 -4.49 15.28 -1.67
CA MET A 127 -3.76 15.98 -0.61
C MET A 127 -3.58 15.14 0.67
N ASN A 128 -4.49 14.21 0.96
CA ASN A 128 -4.41 13.37 2.16
C ASN A 128 -3.21 12.42 2.09
N TYR A 129 -2.87 11.90 0.90
CA TYR A 129 -1.69 11.05 0.73
C TYR A 129 -0.39 11.83 0.99
N ALA A 130 -0.30 13.07 0.52
CA ALA A 130 0.86 13.93 0.76
C ALA A 130 1.05 14.20 2.26
N ALA A 131 -0.03 14.51 2.97
CA ALA A 131 0.01 14.69 4.43
C ALA A 131 0.44 13.42 5.16
N MET A 132 -0.11 12.25 4.78
CA MET A 132 0.25 10.95 5.35
C MET A 132 1.74 10.65 5.16
N TYR A 133 2.28 10.83 3.95
CA TYR A 133 3.70 10.58 3.66
C TYR A 133 4.60 11.53 4.43
N LEU A 134 4.22 12.80 4.54
CA LEU A 134 5.00 13.78 5.28
C LEU A 134 5.06 13.42 6.78
N VAL A 135 3.92 13.13 7.39
CA VAL A 135 3.86 12.71 8.81
C VAL A 135 4.63 11.41 9.02
N SER A 136 4.50 10.43 8.12
CA SER A 136 5.23 9.16 8.18
C SER A 136 6.74 9.36 8.04
N ALA A 137 7.17 10.23 7.13
CA ALA A 137 8.58 10.56 6.94
C ALA A 137 9.15 11.25 8.19
N LEU A 138 8.43 12.21 8.78
CA LEU A 138 8.84 12.87 10.01
C LEU A 138 8.92 11.90 11.20
N ALA A 139 7.91 11.04 11.38
CA ALA A 139 7.89 10.03 12.42
C ALA A 139 9.01 9.00 12.22
N GLY A 140 9.25 8.58 10.97
CA GLY A 140 10.35 7.70 10.58
C GLY A 140 11.71 8.32 10.88
N LEU A 141 11.95 9.56 10.47
CA LEU A 141 13.19 10.29 10.77
C LEU A 141 13.41 10.48 12.27
N TRP A 142 12.35 10.80 13.01
CA TRP A 142 12.41 10.97 14.45
C TRP A 142 12.78 9.65 15.16
N THR A 143 12.12 8.56 14.77
CA THR A 143 12.36 7.22 15.31
C THR A 143 13.77 6.75 14.96
N LEU A 144 14.19 6.90 13.70
CA LEU A 144 15.53 6.57 13.23
C LEU A 144 16.58 7.41 13.97
N GLY A 145 16.33 8.71 14.13
CA GLY A 145 17.20 9.61 14.89
C GLY A 145 17.36 9.18 16.34
N ARG A 146 16.28 8.73 17.00
CA ARG A 146 16.32 8.22 18.37
C ARG A 146 17.07 6.88 18.45
N LEU A 147 16.83 6.00 17.48
CA LEU A 147 17.50 4.71 17.37
C LEU A 147 19.02 4.90 17.21
N VAL A 148 19.47 5.70 16.24
CA VAL A 148 20.89 5.94 15.99
C VAL A 148 21.57 6.66 17.15
N ARG A 149 20.86 7.59 17.81
CA ARG A 149 21.40 8.32 18.98
C ARG A 149 21.57 7.44 20.21
N GLY A 150 20.61 6.54 20.46
CA GLY A 150 20.55 5.74 21.68
C GLY A 150 21.14 4.34 21.55
N TRP A 151 21.32 3.83 20.32
CA TRP A 151 21.65 2.42 20.08
C TRP A 151 22.81 2.28 19.09
N ARG A 152 23.55 1.18 19.25
CA ARG A 152 24.67 0.76 18.39
C ARG A 152 24.49 -0.73 18.08
N VAL A 153 24.65 -1.08 16.81
CA VAL A 153 24.74 -2.49 16.42
C VAL A 153 26.12 -3.00 16.83
N ASN A 154 26.15 -4.00 17.71
CA ASN A 154 27.37 -4.73 18.00
C ASN A 154 27.54 -5.82 16.94
N TRP A 155 28.39 -5.57 15.96
CA TRP A 155 28.66 -6.49 14.85
C TRP A 155 29.27 -7.83 15.27
N GLN A 156 29.83 -7.94 16.48
CA GLN A 156 30.39 -9.19 16.99
C GLN A 156 29.31 -10.13 17.55
N THR A 157 28.21 -9.58 18.09
CA THR A 157 27.10 -10.36 18.66
C THR A 157 25.82 -10.28 17.83
N GLY A 158 25.79 -9.42 16.80
CA GLY A 158 24.59 -9.10 16.02
C GLY A 158 23.49 -8.40 16.84
N ALA A 159 23.78 -7.99 18.08
CA ALA A 159 22.79 -7.44 18.98
C ALA A 159 22.71 -5.91 18.88
N LEU A 160 21.49 -5.39 19.01
CA LEU A 160 21.26 -3.96 19.17
C LEU A 160 21.53 -3.59 20.65
N CYS A 161 22.65 -2.95 20.92
CA CYS A 161 23.05 -2.52 22.26
C CYS A 161 22.71 -1.05 22.48
N ARG A 162 22.24 -0.69 23.67
CA ARG A 162 22.11 0.72 24.06
C ARG A 162 23.51 1.34 24.18
N ARG A 163 23.70 2.59 23.73
CA ARG A 163 24.94 3.34 23.92
C ARG A 163 25.00 3.92 25.33
N ASP A 164 26.16 3.82 25.98
CA ASP A 164 26.39 4.40 27.30
C ASP A 164 26.46 5.94 27.25
N GLU A 165 27.04 6.48 26.17
CA GLU A 165 27.00 7.91 25.85
C GLU A 165 26.16 8.17 24.59
N PRO A 166 24.98 8.81 24.71
CA PRO A 166 24.17 9.14 23.54
C PRO A 166 24.85 10.20 22.67
N LEU A 167 24.82 10.01 21.35
CA LEU A 167 25.35 11.01 20.42
C LEU A 167 24.58 12.33 20.56
N ARG A 168 25.29 13.42 20.86
CA ARG A 168 24.77 14.78 20.89
C ARG A 168 25.31 15.61 19.71
N PRO A 169 24.90 15.31 18.47
CA PRO A 169 25.45 15.96 17.27
C PRO A 169 25.18 17.46 17.25
N ILE A 170 24.07 17.93 17.85
CA ILE A 170 23.72 19.35 17.92
C ILE A 170 24.70 20.12 18.82
N GLN A 171 25.16 19.53 19.92
CA GLN A 171 26.17 20.17 20.78
C GLN A 171 27.52 20.25 20.08
N ALA A 172 27.93 19.20 19.37
CA ALA A 172 29.19 19.18 18.59
C ALA A 172 29.20 20.19 17.42
N LEU A 173 28.05 20.41 16.78
CA LEU A 173 27.88 21.44 15.74
C LEU A 173 27.90 22.85 16.34
N LEU A 174 27.23 23.06 17.47
CA LEU A 174 27.22 24.36 18.15
C LEU A 174 28.59 24.77 18.68
N THR A 175 29.39 23.84 19.24
CA THR A 175 30.77 24.15 19.63
C THR A 175 31.65 24.48 18.42
N ARG A 176 31.54 23.74 17.31
CA ARG A 176 32.30 24.09 16.08
C ARG A 176 31.93 25.46 15.52
N VAL A 177 30.65 25.83 15.52
CA VAL A 177 30.20 27.15 15.04
C VAL A 177 30.70 28.27 15.96
N GLN A 178 30.80 28.02 17.27
CA GLN A 178 31.36 28.98 18.23
C GLN A 178 32.88 29.15 18.06
N GLU A 179 33.63 28.06 17.81
CA GLU A 179 35.08 28.12 17.57
C GLU A 179 35.46 28.88 16.28
N VAL A 180 34.62 28.82 15.25
CA VAL A 180 34.86 29.55 13.98
C VAL A 180 34.56 31.06 14.11
N ARG A 181 33.84 31.48 15.16
CA ARG A 181 33.40 32.87 15.36
C ARG A 181 34.25 33.65 16.37
N ALA A 182 35.21 33.01 17.03
CA ALA A 182 36.19 33.60 17.95
C ALA A 182 37.52 33.85 17.24
#